data_AF-A0A2V2VFG3-F1
#
_entry.id   AF-A0A2V2VFG3-F1
#
_cell.length_a   1.000
_cell.length_b   1.000
_cell.length_c   1.000
_cell.angle_alpha   90.00
_cell.angle_beta   90.00
_cell.angle_gamma   90.00
#
_symmetry.space_group_name_H-M   'P 1'
#
loop_
_entity.id
_entity.type
_entity.pdbx_description
1 polymer ?
#
loop_
_entity_poly.entity_id
_entity_poly.type
_entity_poly.pdbx_seq_one_letter_code
_entity_poly.pdbx_strand_id
1 'polypeptide(L)'
;MMRKMCTGASTVIVLFAQCVEELSAALKKLHAHHPGLAHGVEPKANLAELGSAVRAPPEFLERQARPSLHIDICARLVAQCWEKRLAEVCEVEQEIAVGHKLRKYLDGVRHLTRDAAMPRPVRLRLLPLFVTASSTDELKEANRQQLIRDGGLTFDARLFANLEHVTRRAGSVQQYSTTSAQS
;
A
#
# COMPACT_ATOMS: atom_id res chain seq x y z
N MET A 1 -5.05 9.34 -19.85
CA MET A 1 -5.77 10.42 -19.13
C MET A 1 -5.42 10.29 -17.64
N MET A 2 -4.38 10.99 -17.18
CA MET A 2 -3.92 10.93 -15.79
C MET A 2 -4.84 11.80 -14.93
N ARG A 3 -5.59 11.19 -14.00
CA ARG A 3 -6.23 11.95 -12.91
C ARG A 3 -5.10 12.43 -11.98
N LYS A 4 -5.11 13.73 -11.64
CA LYS A 4 -4.27 14.34 -10.61
C LYS A 4 -4.16 13.39 -9.41
N MET A 5 -2.97 12.85 -9.17
CA MET A 5 -2.70 12.01 -8.02
C MET A 5 -2.57 12.91 -6.79
N CYS A 6 -3.35 12.61 -5.75
CA CYS A 6 -3.45 13.38 -4.53
C CYS A 6 -2.11 13.41 -3.76
N THR A 7 -1.78 14.56 -3.21
CA THR A 7 -0.59 14.86 -2.39
C THR A 7 -0.47 14.04 -1.09
N GLY A 8 -1.43 13.14 -0.81
CA GLY A 8 -1.48 12.26 0.38
C GLY A 8 -1.36 10.77 0.08
N ALA A 9 -1.05 10.36 -1.16
CA ALA A 9 -0.84 8.94 -1.45
C ALA A 9 0.40 8.42 -0.69
N SER A 10 0.25 7.34 0.08
CA SER A 10 1.36 6.68 0.78
C SER A 10 2.54 6.48 -0.18
N THR A 11 3.74 6.90 0.21
CA THR A 11 4.97 6.87 -0.60
C THR A 11 5.21 5.52 -1.27
N VAL A 12 4.76 4.43 -0.64
CA VAL A 12 4.85 3.06 -1.15
C VAL A 12 3.98 2.84 -2.39
N ILE A 13 2.76 3.39 -2.44
CA ILE A 13 1.85 3.28 -3.60
C ILE A 13 2.45 4.03 -4.79
N VAL A 14 3.00 5.22 -4.54
CA VAL A 14 3.69 6.03 -5.55
C VAL A 14 4.90 5.28 -6.09
N LEU A 15 5.68 4.65 -5.22
CA LEU A 15 6.85 3.86 -5.60
C LEU A 15 6.46 2.70 -6.51
N PHE A 16 5.43 1.91 -6.18
CA PHE A 16 5.01 0.81 -7.06
C PHE A 16 4.47 1.27 -8.40
N ALA A 17 3.71 2.38 -8.44
CA ALA A 17 3.26 2.97 -9.69
C ALA A 17 4.44 3.40 -10.57
N GLN A 18 5.45 4.05 -9.97
CA GLN A 18 6.67 4.44 -10.66
C GLN A 18 7.46 3.21 -11.16
N CYS A 19 7.56 2.14 -10.36
CA CYS A 19 8.19 0.90 -10.79
C CYS A 19 7.50 0.31 -12.04
N VAL A 20 6.16 0.35 -12.11
CA VAL A 20 5.43 -0.11 -13.31
C VAL A 20 5.82 0.72 -14.53
N GLU A 21 5.89 2.05 -14.40
CA GLU A 21 6.25 2.94 -15.50
C GLU A 21 7.69 2.71 -15.98
N GLU A 22 8.65 2.68 -15.07
CA GLU A 22 10.07 2.50 -15.39
C GLU A 22 10.37 1.13 -16.01
N LEU A 23 9.83 0.06 -15.43
CA LEU A 23 10.00 -1.29 -15.95
C LEU A 23 9.31 -1.46 -17.30
N SER A 24 8.12 -0.87 -17.48
CA SER A 24 7.42 -0.89 -18.78
C SER A 24 8.21 -0.14 -19.85
N ALA A 25 8.84 0.99 -19.49
CA ALA A 25 9.71 1.73 -20.40
C ALA A 25 10.96 0.92 -20.77
N ALA A 26 11.59 0.24 -19.80
CA ALA A 26 12.72 -0.65 -20.04
C ALA A 26 12.35 -1.83 -20.96
N LEU A 27 11.18 -2.44 -20.74
CA LEU A 27 10.68 -3.53 -21.58
C LEU A 27 10.38 -3.08 -23.01
N LYS A 28 9.76 -1.90 -23.17
CA LYS A 28 9.55 -1.29 -24.50
C LYS A 28 10.87 -1.02 -25.22
N LYS A 29 11.89 -0.52 -24.51
CA LYS A 29 13.23 -0.35 -25.07
C LYS A 29 13.80 -1.70 -25.51
N LEU A 30 13.73 -2.74 -24.68
CA LEU A 30 14.20 -4.08 -25.04
C LEU A 30 13.53 -4.61 -26.32
N HIS A 31 12.20 -4.46 -26.43
CA HIS A 31 11.46 -4.89 -27.61
C HIS A 31 11.83 -4.08 -28.87
N ALA A 32 12.09 -2.77 -28.73
CA ALA A 32 12.50 -1.93 -29.84
C ALA A 32 13.89 -2.29 -30.40
N HIS A 33 14.81 -2.76 -29.54
CA HIS A 33 16.14 -3.22 -29.98
C HIS A 33 16.12 -4.61 -30.63
N HIS A 34 15.07 -5.40 -30.40
CA HIS A 34 14.94 -6.78 -30.91
C HIS A 34 13.54 -7.06 -31.50
N PRO A 35 13.11 -6.33 -32.56
CA PRO A 35 11.74 -6.37 -33.05
C PRO A 35 11.30 -7.77 -33.54
N GLY A 36 12.19 -8.50 -34.23
CA GLY A 36 11.91 -9.86 -34.74
C GLY A 36 11.82 -10.94 -33.65
N LEU A 37 12.36 -10.69 -32.46
CA LEU A 37 12.18 -11.57 -31.29
C LEU A 37 10.94 -11.20 -30.48
N ALA A 38 10.59 -9.90 -30.44
CA ALA A 38 9.45 -9.41 -29.68
C ALA A 38 8.09 -9.64 -30.35
N HIS A 39 8.01 -9.61 -31.70
CA HIS A 39 6.75 -9.69 -32.46
C HIS A 39 6.61 -11.00 -33.27
N GLY A 40 7.61 -11.88 -33.18
CA GLY A 40 7.73 -13.05 -34.04
C GLY A 40 8.39 -12.71 -35.38
N VAL A 41 8.92 -13.74 -36.03
CA VAL A 41 9.57 -13.62 -37.34
C VAL A 41 8.50 -13.46 -38.42
N GLU A 42 8.59 -12.39 -39.22
CA GLU A 42 7.70 -12.14 -40.35
C GLU A 42 7.75 -13.30 -41.38
N PRO A 43 6.63 -13.65 -42.05
CA PRO A 43 6.57 -14.76 -43.02
C PRO A 43 7.53 -14.67 -44.21
N LYS A 44 8.19 -13.52 -44.43
CA LYS A 44 9.14 -13.25 -45.51
C LYS A 44 10.58 -13.02 -45.03
N ALA A 45 10.89 -13.31 -43.78
CA ALA A 45 12.22 -13.08 -43.22
C ALA A 45 13.31 -13.89 -43.96
N ASN A 46 14.46 -13.27 -44.19
CA ASN A 46 15.58 -13.93 -44.86
C ASN A 46 16.29 -14.92 -43.91
N LEU A 47 17.06 -15.85 -44.48
CA LEU A 47 17.66 -16.98 -43.74
C LEU A 47 18.63 -16.54 -42.62
N ALA A 48 19.21 -15.34 -42.76
CA ALA A 48 20.05 -14.71 -41.75
C ALA A 48 19.24 -14.12 -40.57
N GLU A 49 18.10 -13.48 -40.85
CA GLU A 49 17.13 -13.04 -39.82
C GLU A 49 16.60 -14.25 -39.05
N LEU A 50 16.24 -15.33 -39.74
CA LEU A 50 15.79 -16.58 -39.11
C LEU A 50 16.90 -17.20 -38.25
N GLY A 51 18.13 -17.26 -38.76
CA GLY A 51 19.28 -17.80 -38.04
C GLY A 51 19.71 -16.99 -36.81
N SER A 52 19.49 -15.67 -36.82
CA SER A 52 19.71 -14.82 -35.64
C SER A 52 18.57 -14.93 -34.63
N ALA A 53 17.31 -15.01 -35.10
CA ALA A 53 16.14 -15.23 -34.26
C ALA A 53 16.16 -16.58 -33.51
N VAL A 54 16.83 -17.60 -34.08
CA VAL A 54 17.00 -18.93 -33.46
C VAL A 54 18.17 -18.97 -32.47
N ARG A 55 19.19 -18.09 -32.61
CA ARG A 55 20.40 -18.09 -31.74
C ARG A 55 20.36 -17.12 -30.55
N ALA A 56 19.64 -15.99 -30.66
CA ALA A 56 19.42 -15.04 -29.57
C ALA A 56 18.24 -15.28 -28.58
N PRO A 57 17.35 -16.30 -28.72
CA PRO A 57 16.13 -16.37 -27.91
C PRO A 57 16.35 -16.55 -26.39
N PRO A 58 17.30 -17.37 -25.88
CA PRO A 58 17.40 -17.59 -24.43
C PRO A 58 17.74 -16.32 -23.64
N GLU A 59 18.77 -15.59 -24.07
CA GLU A 59 19.19 -14.35 -23.39
C GLU A 59 18.13 -13.25 -23.49
N PHE A 60 17.44 -13.14 -24.63
CA PHE A 60 16.35 -12.18 -24.81
C PHE A 60 15.16 -12.53 -23.90
N LEU A 61 14.76 -13.80 -23.84
CA LEU A 61 13.68 -14.27 -22.97
C LEU A 61 14.00 -14.06 -21.49
N GLU A 62 15.23 -14.31 -21.05
CA GLU A 62 15.65 -14.03 -19.66
C GLU A 62 15.58 -12.54 -19.34
N ARG A 63 16.06 -11.69 -20.24
CA ARG A 63 16.02 -10.22 -20.09
C ARG A 63 14.60 -9.66 -20.16
N GLN A 64 13.68 -10.35 -20.83
CA GLN A 64 12.26 -9.98 -20.92
C GLN A 64 11.47 -10.48 -19.70
N ALA A 65 11.72 -11.70 -19.25
CA ALA A 65 10.93 -12.39 -18.23
C ALA A 65 10.97 -11.66 -16.88
N ARG A 66 12.17 -11.24 -16.44
CA ARG A 66 12.33 -10.60 -15.13
C ARG A 66 11.58 -9.26 -15.03
N PRO A 67 11.76 -8.27 -15.94
CA PRO A 67 10.95 -7.05 -15.93
C PRO A 67 9.44 -7.33 -16.06
N SER A 68 9.05 -8.30 -16.89
CA SER A 68 7.63 -8.66 -17.06
C SER A 68 6.99 -9.15 -15.77
N LEU A 69 7.69 -10.01 -15.02
CA LEU A 69 7.24 -10.48 -13.71
C LEU A 69 7.10 -9.33 -12.71
N HIS A 70 8.10 -8.44 -12.64
CA HIS A 70 8.04 -7.29 -11.73
C HIS A 70 6.91 -6.32 -12.08
N ILE A 71 6.62 -6.11 -13.37
CA ILE A 71 5.47 -5.31 -13.82
C ILE A 71 4.17 -5.93 -13.32
N ASP A 72 3.98 -7.24 -13.50
CA ASP A 72 2.77 -7.95 -13.04
C ASP A 72 2.60 -7.84 -11.52
N ILE A 73 3.67 -8.08 -10.75
CA ILE A 73 3.65 -7.94 -9.29
C ILE A 73 3.29 -6.50 -8.87
N CYS A 74 3.97 -5.50 -9.42
CA CYS A 74 3.72 -4.09 -9.04
C CYS A 74 2.32 -3.64 -9.44
N ALA A 75 1.84 -4.03 -10.63
CA ALA A 75 0.49 -3.71 -11.09
C ALA A 75 -0.58 -4.34 -10.16
N ARG A 76 -0.39 -5.59 -9.74
CA ARG A 76 -1.27 -6.25 -8.77
C ARG A 76 -1.23 -5.56 -7.41
N LEU A 77 -0.07 -5.14 -6.93
CA LEU A 77 0.06 -4.41 -5.66
C LEU A 77 -0.66 -3.07 -5.73
N VAL A 78 -0.47 -2.30 -6.79
CA VAL A 78 -1.18 -1.02 -7.01
C VAL A 78 -2.69 -1.25 -7.04
N ALA A 79 -3.17 -2.25 -7.79
CA ALA A 79 -4.59 -2.60 -7.84
C ALA A 79 -5.15 -2.93 -6.45
N GLN A 80 -4.44 -3.77 -5.67
CA GLN A 80 -4.83 -4.10 -4.30
C GLN A 80 -4.88 -2.88 -3.39
N CYS A 81 -3.95 -1.93 -3.52
CA CYS A 81 -3.97 -0.68 -2.77
C CYS A 81 -5.20 0.17 -3.09
N TRP A 82 -5.62 0.22 -4.36
CA TRP A 82 -6.82 0.93 -4.78
C TRP A 82 -8.09 0.24 -4.32
N GLU A 83 -8.24 -1.06 -4.60
CA GLU A 83 -9.43 -1.86 -4.26
C GLU A 83 -9.73 -1.82 -2.77
N LYS A 84 -8.68 -1.89 -1.94
CA LYS A 84 -8.81 -1.89 -0.48
C LYS A 84 -8.72 -0.49 0.14
N ARG A 85 -8.67 0.57 -0.68
CA ARG A 85 -8.56 1.97 -0.26
C ARG A 85 -7.42 2.19 0.75
N LEU A 86 -6.28 1.51 0.54
CA LEU A 86 -5.17 1.53 1.49
C LEU A 86 -4.52 2.91 1.58
N ALA A 87 -4.61 3.75 0.54
CA ALA A 87 -4.10 5.12 0.61
C ALA A 87 -4.77 5.93 1.72
N GLU A 88 -6.12 5.92 1.77
CA GLU A 88 -6.91 6.64 2.77
C GLU A 88 -6.65 6.12 4.18
N VAL A 89 -6.55 4.79 4.31
CA VAL A 89 -6.29 4.16 5.62
C VAL A 89 -4.87 4.46 6.08
N CYS A 90 -3.87 4.39 5.20
CA CYS A 90 -2.49 4.71 5.54
C CYS A 90 -2.32 6.15 6.02
N GLU A 91 -3.02 7.12 5.43
CA GLU A 91 -3.00 8.51 5.89
C GLU A 91 -3.46 8.61 7.35
N VAL A 92 -4.62 8.01 7.66
CA VAL A 92 -5.14 8.01 9.04
C VAL A 92 -4.23 7.25 10.00
N GLU A 93 -3.68 6.10 9.59
CA GLU A 93 -2.76 5.32 10.43
C GLU A 93 -1.45 6.06 10.73
N GLN A 94 -0.89 6.76 9.74
CA GLN A 94 0.32 7.55 9.93
C GLN A 94 0.08 8.70 10.91
N GLU A 95 -1.04 9.39 10.79
CA GLU A 95 -1.44 10.45 11.73
C GLU A 95 -1.64 9.92 13.15
N ILE A 96 -2.27 8.75 13.29
CA ILE A 96 -2.40 8.07 14.58
C ILE A 96 -1.02 7.70 15.16
N ALA A 97 -0.11 7.19 14.33
CA ALA A 97 1.23 6.81 14.74
C ALA A 97 2.10 8.01 15.17
N VAL A 98 1.92 9.18 14.55
CA VAL A 98 2.57 10.43 14.96
C VAL A 98 2.02 10.93 16.30
N GLY A 99 0.77 10.64 16.62
CA GLY A 99 0.22 10.78 17.98
C GLY A 99 -0.23 12.19 18.37
N HIS A 100 -0.39 13.11 17.41
CA HIS A 100 -0.89 14.45 17.69
C HIS A 100 -2.42 14.54 17.47
N LYS A 101 -3.17 14.93 18.50
CA LYS A 101 -4.60 15.31 18.41
C LYS A 101 -5.52 14.19 17.87
N LEU A 102 -5.45 12.99 18.46
CA LEU A 102 -6.24 11.80 18.09
C LEU A 102 -7.75 12.05 17.94
N ARG A 103 -8.33 12.95 18.76
CA ARG A 103 -9.75 13.36 18.62
C ARG A 103 -10.12 13.86 17.23
N LYS A 104 -9.20 14.51 16.51
CA LYS A 104 -9.46 15.00 15.14
C LYS A 104 -9.67 13.88 14.13
N TYR A 105 -9.10 12.71 14.39
CA TYR A 105 -9.15 11.56 13.48
C TYR A 105 -10.26 10.57 13.82
N LEU A 106 -10.98 10.79 14.93
CA LEU A 106 -12.08 9.94 15.35
C LEU A 106 -13.13 9.77 14.25
N ASP A 107 -13.50 10.87 13.57
CA ASP A 107 -14.52 10.82 12.52
C ASP A 107 -14.00 10.10 11.26
N GLY A 108 -12.72 10.26 10.92
CA GLY A 108 -12.07 9.51 9.84
C GLY A 108 -12.02 8.01 10.13
N VAL A 109 -11.61 7.63 11.35
CA VAL A 109 -11.61 6.23 11.81
C VAL A 109 -13.03 5.66 11.79
N ARG A 110 -14.03 6.39 12.30
CA ARG A 110 -15.43 5.96 12.26
C ARG A 110 -15.91 5.75 10.83
N HIS A 111 -15.63 6.69 9.94
CA HIS A 111 -16.04 6.62 8.55
C HIS A 111 -15.46 5.38 7.86
N LEU A 112 -14.15 5.15 7.98
CA LEU A 112 -13.46 4.02 7.36
C LEU A 112 -13.85 2.67 7.96
N THR A 113 -14.13 2.61 9.27
CA THR A 113 -14.42 1.35 9.95
C THR A 113 -15.88 0.92 9.89
N ARG A 114 -16.81 1.87 9.76
CA ARG A 114 -18.24 1.58 9.55
C ARG A 114 -18.55 1.14 8.12
N ASP A 115 -17.70 1.50 7.17
CA ASP A 115 -17.89 1.13 5.77
C ASP A 115 -17.78 -0.40 5.58
N ALA A 116 -18.88 -1.02 5.17
CA ALA A 116 -18.94 -2.46 4.92
C ALA A 116 -18.08 -2.90 3.72
N ALA A 117 -17.80 -2.00 2.77
CA ALA A 117 -16.89 -2.26 1.66
C ALA A 117 -15.43 -2.31 2.13
N MET A 118 -15.12 -1.74 3.30
CA MET A 118 -13.77 -1.80 3.86
C MET A 118 -13.46 -3.24 4.31
N PRO A 119 -12.37 -3.86 3.80
CA PRO A 119 -12.03 -5.23 4.15
C PRO A 119 -11.84 -5.38 5.66
N ARG A 120 -12.36 -6.48 6.21
CA ARG A 120 -12.23 -6.79 7.65
C ARG A 120 -10.79 -6.71 8.17
N PRO A 121 -9.75 -7.24 7.48
CA PRO A 121 -8.37 -7.10 7.94
C PRO A 121 -7.90 -5.65 8.07
N VAL A 122 -8.38 -4.75 7.21
CA VAL A 122 -8.03 -3.33 7.24
C VAL A 122 -8.67 -2.64 8.44
N ARG A 123 -9.95 -2.91 8.70
CA ARG A 123 -10.65 -2.44 9.92
C ARG A 123 -10.00 -2.98 11.20
N LEU A 124 -9.60 -4.25 11.20
CA LEU A 124 -8.89 -4.90 12.31
C LEU A 124 -7.48 -4.35 12.55
N ARG A 125 -6.87 -3.67 11.58
CA ARG A 125 -5.58 -2.98 11.78
C ARG A 125 -5.81 -1.57 12.32
N LEU A 126 -6.71 -0.83 11.68
CA LEU A 126 -6.98 0.57 12.00
C LEU A 126 -7.61 0.77 13.39
N LEU A 127 -8.64 -0.01 13.74
CA LEU A 127 -9.39 0.21 14.98
C LEU A 127 -8.53 -0.07 16.24
N PRO A 128 -7.78 -1.19 16.33
CA PRO A 128 -6.90 -1.42 17.48
C PRO A 128 -5.77 -0.40 17.57
N LEU A 129 -5.21 0.03 16.43
CA LEU A 129 -4.20 1.10 16.40
C LEU A 129 -4.76 2.38 17.03
N PHE A 130 -5.96 2.80 16.63
CA PHE A 130 -6.61 4.01 17.17
C PHE A 130 -6.93 3.88 18.67
N VAL A 131 -7.51 2.74 19.09
CA VAL A 131 -7.92 2.50 20.48
C VAL A 131 -6.70 2.49 21.41
N THR A 132 -5.59 1.89 20.97
CA THR A 132 -4.37 1.79 21.78
C THR A 132 -3.53 3.06 21.79
N ALA A 133 -3.58 3.85 20.73
CA ALA A 133 -2.97 5.17 20.70
C ALA A 133 -3.72 6.19 21.58
N SER A 134 -5.03 6.02 21.78
CA SER A 134 -5.87 6.98 22.51
C SER A 134 -5.83 6.77 24.02
N SER A 135 -5.64 7.84 24.79
CA SER A 135 -5.80 7.80 26.25
C SER A 135 -7.27 7.67 26.65
N THR A 136 -7.53 7.32 27.91
CA THR A 136 -8.90 7.28 28.48
C THR A 136 -9.57 8.65 28.53
N ASP A 137 -8.78 9.73 28.60
CA ASP A 137 -9.28 11.11 28.62
C ASP A 137 -9.66 11.59 27.20
N GLU A 138 -8.92 11.13 26.20
CA GLU A 138 -9.17 11.43 24.80
C GLU A 138 -10.36 10.64 24.26
N LEU A 139 -10.47 9.36 24.62
CA LEU A 139 -11.48 8.42 24.14
C LEU A 139 -12.07 7.58 25.28
N LYS A 140 -13.27 7.98 25.75
CA LYS A 140 -14.03 7.27 26.78
C LYS A 140 -14.31 5.81 26.38
N GLU A 141 -14.35 4.92 27.37
CA GLU A 141 -14.58 3.48 27.17
C GLU A 141 -15.89 3.16 26.42
N ALA A 142 -16.97 3.89 26.72
CA ALA A 142 -18.24 3.74 25.99
C ALA A 142 -18.09 4.01 24.48
N ASN A 143 -17.26 4.99 24.11
CA ASN A 143 -16.97 5.30 22.70
C ASN A 143 -16.09 4.22 22.07
N ARG A 144 -15.13 3.63 22.81
CA ARG A 144 -14.33 2.50 22.34
C ARG A 144 -15.20 1.29 22.01
N GLN A 145 -16.11 0.94 22.92
CA GLN A 145 -17.04 -0.17 22.70
C GLN A 145 -17.99 0.10 21.52
N GLN A 146 -18.47 1.34 21.39
CA GLN A 146 -19.30 1.74 20.26
C GLN A 146 -18.54 1.60 18.93
N LEU A 147 -17.29 2.04 18.87
CA LEU A 147 -16.42 1.91 17.70
C LEU A 147 -16.22 0.44 17.30
N ILE A 148 -15.99 -0.45 18.27
CA ILE A 148 -15.82 -1.90 18.02
C ILE A 148 -17.10 -2.51 17.46
N ARG A 149 -18.27 -2.10 17.98
CA ARG A 149 -19.58 -2.54 17.47
C ARG A 149 -19.85 -2.02 16.06
N ASP A 150 -19.69 -0.72 15.83
CA ASP A 150 -19.96 -0.10 14.53
C ASP A 150 -18.99 -0.59 13.45
N GLY A 151 -17.75 -0.91 13.86
CA GLY A 151 -16.76 -1.54 13.01
C GLY A 151 -17.04 -3.00 12.68
N GLY A 152 -18.08 -3.63 13.25
CA GLY A 152 -18.39 -5.04 13.07
C GLY A 152 -17.34 -5.99 13.68
N LEU A 153 -16.61 -5.55 14.70
CA LEU A 153 -15.48 -6.26 15.31
C LEU A 153 -15.80 -6.75 16.75
N THR A 154 -17.08 -6.89 17.10
CA THR A 154 -17.49 -7.31 18.45
C THR A 154 -16.91 -8.65 18.87
N PHE A 155 -16.80 -9.61 17.95
CA PHE A 155 -16.18 -10.91 18.21
C PHE A 155 -14.67 -10.83 18.45
N ASP A 156 -14.03 -9.72 18.07
CA ASP A 156 -12.60 -9.48 18.24
C ASP A 156 -12.28 -8.72 19.54
N ALA A 157 -13.25 -8.46 20.42
CA ALA A 157 -13.05 -7.68 21.66
C ALA A 157 -11.85 -8.16 22.51
N ARG A 158 -11.56 -9.47 22.51
CA ARG A 158 -10.38 -10.04 23.18
C ARG A 158 -9.06 -9.54 22.61
N LEU A 159 -8.97 -9.33 21.29
CA LEU A 159 -7.78 -8.77 20.64
C LEU A 159 -7.49 -7.36 21.15
N PHE A 160 -8.52 -6.52 21.29
CA PHE A 160 -8.39 -5.16 21.81
C PHE A 160 -7.88 -5.17 23.26
N ALA A 161 -8.47 -6.00 24.12
CA ALA A 161 -8.05 -6.13 25.51
C ALA A 161 -6.60 -6.62 25.63
N ASN A 162 -6.21 -7.62 24.83
CA ASN A 162 -4.84 -8.14 24.81
C ASN A 162 -3.85 -7.05 24.36
N LEU A 163 -4.18 -6.30 23.32
CA LEU A 163 -3.30 -5.26 22.79
C LEU A 163 -3.15 -4.12 23.80
N GLU A 164 -4.24 -3.68 24.45
CA GLU A 164 -4.18 -2.69 25.52
C GLU A 164 -3.29 -3.14 26.69
N HIS A 165 -3.39 -4.41 27.09
CA HIS A 165 -2.53 -4.98 28.13
C HIS A 165 -1.04 -4.95 27.73
N VAL A 166 -0.73 -5.32 26.49
CA VAL A 166 0.65 -5.27 25.95
C VAL A 166 1.16 -3.83 25.93
N THR A 167 0.38 -2.89 25.40
CA THR A 167 0.77 -1.47 25.31
C THR A 167 1.00 -0.87 26.70
N ARG A 168 0.14 -1.18 27.68
CA ARG A 168 0.32 -0.71 29.06
C ARG A 168 1.61 -1.23 29.70
N ARG A 169 2.00 -2.47 29.41
CA ARG A 169 3.24 -3.07 29.90
C ARG A 169 4.48 -2.52 29.21
N ALA A 170 4.39 -2.18 27.93
CA ALA A 170 5.48 -1.60 27.16
C ALA A 170 5.80 -0.15 27.59
N GLY A 171 4.83 0.55 28.18
CA GLY A 171 4.95 1.96 28.54
C GLY A 171 4.78 2.88 27.34
N SER A 172 4.72 4.19 27.61
CA SER A 172 4.65 5.22 26.55
C SER A 172 6.06 5.69 26.21
N VAL A 173 6.40 5.72 24.92
CA VAL A 173 7.62 6.37 24.45
C VAL A 173 7.41 7.88 24.55
N GLN A 174 8.32 8.61 25.20
CA GLN A 174 8.26 10.08 25.23
C GLN A 174 8.23 10.60 23.80
N GLN A 175 7.14 11.28 23.43
CA GLN A 175 7.05 11.99 22.18
C GLN A 175 8.08 13.13 22.22
N TYR A 176 9.07 13.11 21.33
CA TYR A 176 10.00 14.21 21.18
C TYR A 176 9.21 15.42 20.68
N SER A 177 8.94 16.38 21.57
CA SER A 177 8.53 17.72 21.18
C SER A 177 9.66 18.31 20.34
N THR A 178 9.49 18.39 19.02
CA THR A 178 10.36 19.21 18.15
C THR A 178 10.06 20.68 18.44
N THR A 179 10.49 21.15 19.60
CA THR A 179 10.55 22.55 20.01
C THR A 179 11.93 22.80 20.57
N SER A 180 12.94 22.82 19.70
CA SER A 180 14.19 23.57 19.89
C SER A 180 15.10 23.37 18.69
N ALA A 181 15.03 24.30 17.73
CA ALA A 181 16.15 24.68 16.85
C ALA A 181 15.67 25.82 15.92
N GLN A 182 15.33 26.96 16.52
CA GLN A 182 15.47 28.24 15.84
C GLN A 182 16.28 29.12 16.78
N SER A 183 17.58 29.19 16.50
CA SER A 183 18.47 30.23 17.00
C SER A 183 19.34 30.68 15.85
#